data_AF-A0A4S8MAG1-F1
#
_entry.id   AF-A0A4S8MAG1-F1
#
_cell.length_a   1.000
_cell.length_b   1.000
_cell.length_c   1.000
_cell.angle_alpha   90.00
_cell.angle_beta   90.00
_cell.angle_gamma   90.00
#
_symmetry.space_group_name_H-M   'P 1'
#
loop_
_entity.id
_entity.type
_entity.pdbx_description
1 polymer ?
#
loop_
_entity_poly.entity_id
_entity_poly.type
_entity_poly.pdbx_seq_one_letter_code
_entity_poly.pdbx_strand_id
1 'polypeptide(L)'
;FLYFMFFAIDANFRLRNHAVSNHHCSPTLGNGWAYLAPRESYDNHILQFMSSCSGFAAIFLMTLKNVKGLRVSGVGGICCGRHRVWRANGIGDLQKGERYCNIDFLFWSSIKDEDYLCIVVSYDISCQWSQNFWTRMDDIDPSIKVKYREGKIMFMVPKFHLRAHQRTCQTKYSFNYASGVGQTHGEVVEQGWAHLKKVATQTKEMGPGTRAMTLDDIVGFANWRTIENLGELNPIYI
;
A
#
# COMPACT_ATOMS: atom_id res chain seq x y z
N PHE A 1 -4.41 21.70 8.37
CA PHE A 1 -4.89 21.21 7.05
C PHE A 1 -3.78 21.24 6.00
N LEU A 2 -3.06 22.35 5.80
CA LEU A 2 -1.98 22.47 4.79
C LEU A 2 -0.79 21.50 4.95
N TYR A 3 -0.54 21.01 6.16
CA TYR A 3 0.61 20.13 6.45
C TYR A 3 0.22 18.69 6.83
N PHE A 4 -1.00 18.28 6.48
CA PHE A 4 -1.49 16.92 6.75
C PHE A 4 -1.41 16.11 5.46
N MET A 5 -0.70 15.00 5.50
CA MET A 5 -0.69 14.03 4.41
C MET A 5 -1.71 12.93 4.69
N PHE A 6 -2.56 12.63 3.71
CA PHE A 6 -3.57 11.58 3.81
C PHE A 6 -3.14 10.40 2.97
N PHE A 7 -2.92 9.24 3.59
CA PHE A 7 -2.66 7.99 2.91
C PHE A 7 -3.87 7.08 2.99
N ALA A 8 -4.17 6.43 1.88
CA ALA A 8 -5.05 5.28 1.84
C ALA A 8 -4.20 4.07 1.42
N ILE A 9 -4.26 3.02 2.24
CA ILE A 9 -3.47 1.80 2.12
C ILE A 9 -4.44 0.64 1.91
N ASP A 10 -4.14 -0.21 0.94
CA ASP A 10 -4.87 -1.46 0.70
C ASP A 10 -4.01 -2.44 -0.11
N ALA A 11 -4.44 -3.71 -0.20
CA ALA A 11 -3.84 -4.75 -1.03
C ALA A 11 -4.79 -5.27 -2.12
N ASN A 12 -4.29 -5.27 -3.35
CA ASN A 12 -4.97 -5.83 -4.50
C ASN A 12 -4.48 -7.25 -4.83
N PHE A 13 -5.27 -8.25 -4.43
CA PHE A 13 -5.00 -9.67 -4.68
C PHE A 13 -5.31 -10.16 -6.11
N ARG A 14 -5.78 -9.26 -7.00
CA ARG A 14 -5.98 -9.57 -8.42
C ARG A 14 -4.70 -9.38 -9.23
N LEU A 15 -3.81 -8.46 -8.83
CA LEU A 15 -2.52 -8.18 -9.48
C LEU A 15 -1.47 -9.26 -9.19
N ARG A 16 -1.78 -10.49 -9.59
CA ARG A 16 -0.91 -11.67 -9.44
C ARG A 16 0.12 -11.73 -10.56
N ASN A 17 1.22 -12.44 -10.30
CA ASN A 17 2.22 -12.71 -11.33
C ASN A 17 2.82 -14.10 -11.16
N HIS A 18 2.89 -14.83 -12.28
CA HIS A 18 3.42 -16.19 -12.34
C HIS A 18 4.95 -16.21 -12.35
N ALA A 19 5.53 -17.26 -11.77
CA ALA A 19 6.97 -17.47 -11.74
C ALA A 19 7.51 -18.03 -13.09
N VAL A 20 7.29 -17.32 -14.19
CA VAL A 20 7.65 -17.77 -15.56
C VAL A 20 9.04 -17.31 -16.05
N SER A 21 9.75 -16.50 -15.26
CA SER A 21 11.06 -15.92 -15.62
C SER A 21 11.84 -15.49 -14.36
N ASN A 22 12.89 -14.69 -14.48
CA ASN A 22 13.67 -14.16 -13.36
C ASN A 22 14.25 -12.77 -13.71
N HIS A 23 14.88 -12.11 -12.73
CA HIS A 23 15.42 -10.76 -12.92
C HIS A 23 16.66 -10.69 -13.83
N HIS A 24 17.33 -11.81 -14.08
CA HIS A 24 18.42 -11.87 -15.05
C HIS A 24 17.86 -11.84 -16.49
N CYS A 25 16.84 -12.64 -16.77
CA CYS A 25 16.20 -12.70 -18.09
C CYS A 25 15.20 -11.55 -18.35
N SER A 26 14.72 -10.90 -17.29
CA SER A 26 13.82 -9.74 -17.36
C SER A 26 14.26 -8.71 -16.30
N PRO A 27 15.35 -7.97 -16.59
CA PRO A 27 15.84 -6.94 -15.68
C PRO A 27 14.90 -5.73 -15.66
N THR A 28 14.86 -5.03 -14.52
CA THR A 28 14.11 -3.78 -14.36
C THR A 28 15.03 -2.60 -14.68
N LEU A 29 14.64 -1.75 -15.63
CA LEU A 29 15.27 -0.44 -15.79
C LEU A 29 14.61 0.55 -14.83
N GLY A 30 15.40 1.39 -14.15
CA GLY A 30 14.86 2.41 -13.25
C GLY A 30 14.22 1.85 -11.98
N ASN A 31 14.82 0.83 -11.38
CA ASN A 31 14.31 0.19 -10.17
C ASN A 31 14.14 1.22 -9.03
N GLY A 32 12.92 1.36 -8.52
CA GLY A 32 12.60 2.30 -7.46
C GLY A 32 12.58 3.78 -7.89
N TRP A 33 12.58 4.08 -9.19
CA TRP A 33 12.58 5.47 -9.67
C TRP A 33 11.18 6.09 -9.77
N ALA A 34 10.12 5.27 -9.69
CA ALA A 34 8.74 5.70 -9.86
C ALA A 34 7.84 5.20 -8.71
N TYR A 35 6.88 4.32 -8.98
CA TYR A 35 5.82 3.97 -8.03
C TYR A 35 6.09 2.69 -7.27
N LEU A 36 6.78 1.73 -7.90
CA LEU A 36 7.20 0.53 -7.19
C LEU A 36 8.33 0.83 -6.19
N ALA A 37 8.28 0.15 -5.06
CA ALA A 37 9.33 0.18 -4.05
C ALA A 37 10.66 -0.35 -4.61
N PRO A 38 11.83 0.19 -4.18
CA PRO A 38 13.13 -0.30 -4.61
C PRO A 38 13.29 -1.79 -4.25
N ARG A 39 13.40 -2.64 -5.28
CA ARG A 39 13.34 -4.11 -5.14
C ARG A 39 14.35 -4.63 -4.13
N GLU A 40 15.62 -4.25 -4.24
CA GLU A 40 16.68 -4.87 -3.45
C GLU A 40 16.51 -4.59 -1.96
N SER A 41 16.25 -3.33 -1.60
CA SER A 41 15.94 -2.95 -0.22
C SER A 41 14.66 -3.63 0.27
N TYR A 42 13.63 -3.71 -0.57
CA TYR A 42 12.36 -4.32 -0.19
C TYR A 42 12.47 -5.83 0.00
N ASP A 43 13.08 -6.55 -0.95
CA ASP A 43 13.27 -8.00 -0.89
C ASP A 43 14.15 -8.38 0.30
N ASN A 44 15.25 -7.67 0.53
CA ASN A 44 16.13 -7.89 1.68
C ASN A 44 15.37 -7.70 3.01
N HIS A 45 14.57 -6.65 3.12
CA HIS A 45 13.70 -6.43 4.28
C HIS A 45 12.71 -7.60 4.46
N ILE A 46 11.99 -7.99 3.41
CA ILE A 46 11.00 -9.06 3.49
C ILE A 46 11.62 -10.40 3.90
N LEU A 47 12.83 -10.71 3.43
CA LEU A 47 13.54 -11.95 3.75
C LEU A 47 13.81 -12.09 5.26
N GLN A 48 14.11 -10.98 5.96
CA GLN A 48 14.34 -10.99 7.42
C GLN A 48 13.10 -11.45 8.21
N PHE A 49 11.90 -11.19 7.69
CA PHE A 49 10.63 -11.56 8.33
C PHE A 49 10.08 -12.92 7.84
N MET A 50 10.76 -13.60 6.92
CA MET A 50 10.35 -14.92 6.45
C MET A 50 10.88 -16.07 7.34
N SER A 51 11.95 -15.83 8.11
CA SER A 51 12.60 -16.83 8.96
C SER A 51 12.01 -16.99 10.38
N SER A 52 11.14 -16.09 10.84
CA SER A 52 10.70 -16.01 12.26
C SER A 52 9.26 -16.48 12.54
N CYS A 53 8.63 -17.24 11.64
CA CYS A 53 7.16 -17.31 11.61
C CYS A 53 6.54 -18.43 12.48
N SER A 54 6.00 -18.10 13.65
CA SER A 54 5.05 -18.94 14.42
C SER A 54 3.72 -18.24 14.78
N GLY A 55 3.54 -16.94 14.49
CA GLY A 55 2.45 -16.15 15.09
C GLY A 55 1.14 -15.95 14.31
N PHE A 56 1.05 -16.26 13.00
CA PHE A 56 -0.08 -15.79 12.18
C PHE A 56 -0.74 -16.87 11.31
N ALA A 57 -1.13 -17.99 11.91
CA ALA A 57 -1.75 -19.09 11.15
C ALA A 57 -3.09 -18.72 10.48
N ALA A 58 -3.95 -17.91 11.11
CA ALA A 58 -5.33 -17.72 10.64
C ALA A 58 -5.45 -16.82 9.38
N ILE A 59 -4.78 -15.66 9.35
CA ILE A 59 -4.75 -14.77 8.18
C ILE A 59 -3.98 -15.44 7.03
N PHE A 60 -2.87 -16.10 7.35
CA PHE A 60 -2.02 -16.81 6.40
C PHE A 60 -2.75 -17.96 5.69
N LEU A 61 -3.54 -18.76 6.42
CA LEU A 61 -4.28 -19.89 5.84
C LEU A 61 -5.36 -19.46 4.83
N MET A 62 -5.93 -18.26 4.97
CA MET A 62 -6.89 -17.74 3.99
C MET A 62 -6.21 -17.28 2.70
N THR A 63 -5.00 -16.70 2.78
CA THR A 63 -4.28 -16.19 1.60
C THR A 63 -3.50 -17.27 0.84
N LEU A 64 -3.22 -18.42 1.47
CA LEU A 64 -2.49 -19.53 0.86
C LEU A 64 -3.27 -20.31 -0.22
N LYS A 65 -4.61 -20.25 -0.21
CA LYS A 65 -5.42 -20.91 -1.24
C LYS A 65 -5.16 -20.22 -2.58
N ASN A 66 -4.39 -20.86 -3.46
CA ASN A 66 -4.01 -20.43 -4.83
C ASN A 66 -2.72 -19.60 -5.00
N VAL A 67 -1.69 -19.78 -4.17
CA VAL A 67 -0.37 -19.14 -4.37
C VAL A 67 0.69 -20.02 -5.05
N LYS A 68 0.42 -21.31 -5.27
CA LYS A 68 1.39 -22.23 -5.90
C LYS A 68 1.67 -21.79 -7.35
N GLY A 69 2.95 -21.62 -7.70
CA GLY A 69 3.39 -21.15 -9.01
C GLY A 69 3.38 -19.63 -9.20
N LEU A 70 2.99 -18.86 -8.18
CA LEU A 70 3.05 -17.40 -8.20
C LEU A 70 4.39 -16.89 -7.64
N ARG A 71 4.98 -15.90 -8.32
CA ARG A 71 6.00 -15.02 -7.74
C ARG A 71 5.35 -13.97 -6.84
N VAL A 72 4.20 -13.46 -7.28
CA VAL A 72 3.45 -12.39 -6.62
C VAL A 72 2.01 -12.82 -6.44
N SER A 73 1.56 -12.82 -5.19
CA SER A 73 0.18 -13.17 -4.79
C SER A 73 -0.81 -12.01 -4.84
N GLY A 74 -0.29 -10.79 -4.90
CA GLY A 74 -1.03 -9.53 -4.94
C GLY A 74 -0.07 -8.35 -4.81
N VAL A 75 -0.60 -7.13 -4.77
CA VAL A 75 0.19 -5.91 -4.65
C VAL A 75 -0.38 -5.05 -3.53
N GLY A 76 0.46 -4.62 -2.60
CA GLY A 76 0.13 -3.57 -1.63
C GLY A 76 0.35 -2.21 -2.27
N GLY A 77 -0.50 -1.23 -1.94
CA GLY A 77 -0.41 0.10 -2.52
C GLY A 77 -0.79 1.20 -1.55
N ILE A 78 -0.11 2.34 -1.69
CA ILE A 78 -0.39 3.56 -0.95
C ILE A 78 -0.66 4.69 -1.94
N CYS A 79 -1.83 5.32 -1.81
CA CYS A 79 -2.19 6.51 -2.56
C CYS A 79 -2.61 7.66 -1.64
N CYS A 80 -2.72 8.86 -2.21
CA CYS A 80 -3.34 9.98 -1.53
C CYS A 80 -4.79 9.63 -1.20
N GLY A 81 -5.14 9.65 0.09
CA GLY A 81 -6.48 9.33 0.60
C GLY A 81 -7.57 10.35 0.30
N ARG A 82 -7.25 11.40 -0.47
CA ARG A 82 -8.21 12.42 -0.92
C ARG A 82 -8.25 12.59 -2.43
N HIS A 83 -7.08 12.56 -3.08
CA HIS A 83 -6.97 12.87 -4.51
C HIS A 83 -6.64 11.65 -5.37
N ARG A 84 -6.48 10.45 -4.79
CA ARG A 84 -6.24 9.21 -5.54
C ARG A 84 -4.94 9.17 -6.37
N VAL A 85 -3.97 10.00 -6.01
CA VAL A 85 -2.64 9.98 -6.63
C VAL A 85 -1.77 8.94 -5.92
N TRP A 86 -1.28 7.93 -6.64
CA TRP A 86 -0.37 6.90 -6.12
C TRP A 86 0.96 7.50 -5.69
N ARG A 87 1.50 7.03 -4.57
CA ARG A 87 2.75 7.54 -4.00
C ARG A 87 3.97 6.98 -4.72
N ALA A 88 5.00 7.80 -4.84
CA ALA A 88 6.33 7.33 -5.23
C ALA A 88 6.78 6.26 -4.24
N ASN A 89 7.32 5.16 -4.77
CA ASN A 89 7.70 3.96 -4.02
C ASN A 89 6.62 3.41 -3.04
N GLY A 90 5.33 3.71 -3.29
CA GLY A 90 4.21 3.30 -2.44
C GLY A 90 3.55 1.99 -2.85
N ILE A 91 4.02 1.35 -3.93
CA ILE A 91 3.49 0.09 -4.45
C ILE A 91 4.52 -1.03 -4.27
N GLY A 92 4.09 -2.20 -3.81
CA GLY A 92 4.99 -3.33 -3.63
C GLY A 92 4.32 -4.68 -3.82
N ASP A 93 5.09 -5.61 -4.38
CA ASP A 93 4.65 -6.98 -4.55
C ASP A 93 4.50 -7.70 -3.21
N LEU A 94 3.45 -8.51 -3.10
CA LEU A 94 3.16 -9.36 -1.94
C LEU A 94 3.53 -10.80 -2.25
N GLN A 95 4.51 -11.34 -1.53
CA GLN A 95 5.06 -12.67 -1.79
C GLN A 95 4.07 -13.79 -1.39
N LYS A 96 3.39 -13.62 -0.25
CA LYS A 96 2.45 -14.62 0.30
C LYS A 96 1.30 -13.94 1.04
N GLY A 97 0.53 -13.15 0.31
CA GLY A 97 -0.49 -12.28 0.87
C GLY A 97 0.07 -11.02 1.49
N GLU A 98 -0.85 -10.19 1.97
CA GLU A 98 -0.52 -9.00 2.74
C GLU A 98 0.03 -9.39 4.12
N ARG A 99 1.14 -8.77 4.52
CA ARG A 99 1.73 -8.92 5.85
C ARG A 99 2.15 -7.54 6.36
N TYR A 100 2.26 -7.41 7.67
CA TYR A 100 2.73 -6.14 8.27
C TYR A 100 4.09 -5.73 7.74
N CYS A 101 5.06 -6.63 7.57
CA CYS A 101 6.36 -6.27 7.00
C CYS A 101 6.27 -5.69 5.58
N ASN A 102 5.29 -6.11 4.78
CA ASN A 102 5.03 -5.54 3.45
C ASN A 102 4.52 -4.09 3.59
N ILE A 103 3.47 -3.88 4.38
CA ILE A 103 2.85 -2.56 4.55
C ILE A 103 3.75 -1.58 5.30
N ASP A 104 4.47 -2.04 6.32
CA ASP A 104 5.43 -1.26 7.10
C ASP A 104 6.51 -0.66 6.19
N PHE A 105 7.09 -1.47 5.29
CA PHE A 105 8.09 -0.99 4.34
C PHE A 105 7.51 0.01 3.33
N LEU A 106 6.34 -0.29 2.76
CA LEU A 106 5.70 0.60 1.78
C LEU A 106 5.32 1.94 2.42
N PHE A 107 4.84 1.91 3.66
CA PHE A 107 4.55 3.10 4.44
C PHE A 107 5.82 3.94 4.65
N TRP A 108 6.89 3.34 5.16
CA TRP A 108 8.17 4.02 5.33
C TRP A 108 8.69 4.61 4.01
N SER A 109 8.68 3.79 2.96
CA SER A 109 9.16 4.16 1.64
C SER A 109 8.39 5.37 1.06
N SER A 110 7.12 5.51 1.40
CA SER A 110 6.26 6.64 0.99
C SER A 110 6.50 7.95 1.77
N ILE A 111 7.24 7.91 2.88
CA ILE A 111 7.45 9.05 3.80
C ILE A 111 8.90 9.44 4.05
N LYS A 112 9.86 8.58 3.67
CA LYS A 112 11.29 8.75 3.98
C LYS A 112 11.83 10.13 3.55
N ASP A 113 11.40 10.62 2.39
CA ASP A 113 11.86 11.87 1.79
C ASP A 113 10.83 13.03 1.90
N GLU A 114 9.89 12.94 2.85
CA GLU A 114 8.70 13.80 2.87
C GLU A 114 8.47 14.45 4.24
N ASP A 115 8.38 15.78 4.31
CA ASP A 115 8.23 16.52 5.58
C ASP A 115 6.80 17.06 5.78
N TYR A 116 5.99 16.30 6.52
CA TYR A 116 4.63 16.70 6.92
C TYR A 116 4.55 16.94 8.43
N LEU A 117 3.54 17.70 8.88
CA LEU A 117 3.29 17.87 10.31
C LEU A 117 2.46 16.72 10.91
N CYS A 118 1.66 16.05 10.08
CA CYS A 118 0.84 14.92 10.49
C CYS A 118 0.55 14.01 9.28
N ILE A 119 0.58 12.70 9.50
CA ILE A 119 0.14 11.70 8.52
C ILE A 119 -1.16 11.08 9.02
N VAL A 120 -2.19 11.09 8.17
CA VAL A 120 -3.47 10.42 8.43
C VAL A 120 -3.52 9.17 7.55
N VAL A 121 -3.55 8.00 8.18
CA VAL A 121 -3.64 6.71 7.49
C VAL A 121 -5.08 6.23 7.49
N SER A 122 -5.58 5.90 6.30
CA SER A 122 -6.78 5.12 6.07
C SER A 122 -6.37 3.71 5.67
N TYR A 123 -6.74 2.71 6.47
CA TYR A 123 -6.43 1.31 6.17
C TYR A 123 -7.44 0.41 6.88
N ASP A 124 -7.95 -0.59 6.18
CA ASP A 124 -8.97 -1.52 6.67
C ASP A 124 -8.63 -2.05 8.05
N ILE A 125 -7.41 -2.56 8.23
CA ILE A 125 -6.97 -3.12 9.50
C ILE A 125 -6.13 -2.14 10.32
N SER A 126 -6.28 -0.82 10.13
CA SER A 126 -5.60 0.23 10.94
C SER A 126 -5.68 -0.05 12.44
N CYS A 127 -6.82 -0.54 12.95
CA CYS A 127 -7.01 -0.81 14.36
C CYS A 127 -6.18 -2.00 14.91
N GLN A 128 -5.74 -2.89 14.03
CA GLN A 128 -4.84 -3.98 14.35
C GLN A 128 -3.39 -3.57 14.08
N TRP A 129 -3.14 -3.01 12.89
CA TRP A 129 -1.82 -2.59 12.43
C TRP A 129 -1.14 -1.60 13.38
N SER A 130 -1.92 -0.65 13.93
CA SER A 130 -1.42 0.40 14.83
C SER A 130 -0.96 -0.10 16.21
N GLN A 131 -1.41 -1.26 16.69
CA GLN A 131 -1.17 -1.69 18.09
C GLN A 131 0.33 -1.85 18.39
N ASN A 132 1.05 -2.51 17.49
CA ASN A 132 2.49 -2.73 17.60
C ASN A 132 3.27 -1.92 16.56
N PHE A 133 2.67 -0.87 15.99
CA PHE A 133 3.30 -0.13 14.88
C PHE A 133 4.64 0.47 15.31
N TRP A 134 4.68 1.18 16.44
CA TRP A 134 5.91 1.83 16.92
C TRP A 134 7.01 0.82 17.24
N THR A 135 6.67 -0.27 17.94
CA THR A 135 7.61 -1.37 18.19
C THR A 135 8.16 -1.95 16.88
N ARG A 136 7.31 -2.20 15.88
CA ARG A 136 7.78 -2.67 14.57
C ARG A 136 8.64 -1.64 13.83
N MET A 137 8.37 -0.33 13.98
CA MET A 137 9.18 0.72 13.38
C MET A 137 10.51 0.94 14.11
N ASP A 138 10.61 0.57 15.39
CA ASP A 138 11.86 0.60 16.16
C ASP A 138 12.72 -0.64 15.89
N ASP A 139 12.07 -1.80 15.68
CA ASP A 139 12.72 -3.10 15.40
C ASP A 139 13.11 -3.29 13.93
N ILE A 140 12.63 -2.43 13.03
CA ILE A 140 12.99 -2.49 11.61
C ILE A 140 14.48 -2.16 11.42
N ASP A 141 15.04 -2.53 10.26
CA ASP A 141 16.44 -2.26 9.92
C ASP A 141 16.82 -0.80 10.27
N PRO A 142 17.95 -0.54 10.95
CA PRO A 142 18.32 0.81 11.36
C PRO A 142 18.45 1.85 10.21
N SER A 143 18.60 1.40 8.97
CA SER A 143 18.56 2.25 7.77
C SER A 143 17.14 2.70 7.38
N ILE A 144 16.12 2.04 7.92
CA ILE A 144 14.70 2.28 7.72
C ILE A 144 14.16 2.93 9.00
N LYS A 145 14.20 4.25 9.12
CA LYS A 145 13.66 4.93 10.31
C LYS A 145 12.49 5.83 9.98
N VAL A 146 11.38 5.64 10.69
CA VAL A 146 10.26 6.56 10.66
C VAL A 146 10.62 7.79 11.49
N LYS A 147 10.73 8.95 10.83
CA LYS A 147 11.06 10.22 11.49
C LYS A 147 9.93 10.79 12.36
N TYR A 148 8.72 10.29 12.19
CA TYR A 148 7.53 10.70 12.92
C TYR A 148 7.46 9.96 14.25
N ARG A 149 7.03 10.65 15.31
CA ARG A 149 6.79 10.07 16.63
C ARG A 149 5.28 9.89 16.89
N GLU A 150 4.96 9.28 18.03
CA GLU A 150 3.59 9.14 18.49
C GLU A 150 2.84 10.49 18.49
N GLY A 151 1.57 10.47 18.09
CA GLY A 151 0.73 11.66 17.93
C GLY A 151 0.92 12.41 16.60
N LYS A 152 1.91 12.05 15.77
CA LYS A 152 2.10 12.60 14.41
C LYS A 152 1.57 11.69 13.31
N ILE A 153 1.14 10.47 13.66
CA ILE A 153 0.46 9.54 12.76
C ILE A 153 -0.92 9.23 13.36
N MET A 154 -1.96 9.47 12.57
CA MET A 154 -3.36 9.21 12.91
C MET A 154 -3.83 7.99 12.15
N PHE A 155 -4.11 6.90 12.87
CA PHE A 155 -4.64 5.67 12.26
C PHE A 155 -6.16 5.73 12.22
N MET A 156 -6.73 5.54 11.04
CA MET A 156 -8.17 5.58 10.79
C MET A 156 -8.58 4.38 9.94
N VAL A 157 -9.82 3.95 10.10
CA VAL A 157 -10.43 2.90 9.27
C VAL A 157 -11.40 3.58 8.29
N PRO A 158 -11.37 3.20 6.99
CA PRO A 158 -12.29 3.73 5.98
C PRO A 158 -13.76 3.61 6.42
N LYS A 159 -14.61 4.61 6.12
CA LYS A 159 -15.98 4.71 6.66
C LYS A 159 -16.87 3.51 6.34
N PHE A 160 -16.73 2.92 5.15
CA PHE A 160 -17.47 1.74 4.72
C PHE A 160 -17.07 0.51 5.53
N HIS A 161 -15.77 0.32 5.74
CA HIS A 161 -15.20 -0.81 6.48
C HIS A 161 -15.42 -0.68 7.99
N LEU A 162 -15.41 0.54 8.53
CA LEU A 162 -15.49 0.82 9.97
C LEU A 162 -16.65 0.09 10.68
N ARG A 163 -17.81 -0.04 10.02
CA ARG A 163 -18.99 -0.72 10.59
C ARG A 163 -18.79 -2.21 10.83
N ALA A 164 -17.89 -2.85 10.08
CA ALA A 164 -17.54 -4.26 10.26
C ALA A 164 -16.59 -4.50 11.46
N HIS A 165 -16.04 -3.44 12.05
CA HIS A 165 -15.16 -3.55 13.21
C HIS A 165 -15.96 -3.57 14.52
N GLN A 166 -15.32 -4.08 15.58
CA GLN A 166 -15.85 -4.04 16.94
C GLN A 166 -16.22 -2.61 17.37
N ARG A 167 -17.20 -2.48 18.27
CA ARG A 167 -17.77 -1.19 18.69
C ARG A 167 -16.72 -0.18 19.17
N THR A 168 -15.70 -0.63 19.88
CA THR A 168 -14.60 0.24 20.36
C THR A 168 -13.80 0.85 19.21
N CYS A 169 -13.68 0.16 18.07
CA CYS A 169 -13.00 0.69 16.91
C CYS A 169 -13.83 1.76 16.18
N GLN A 170 -15.17 1.61 16.18
CA GLN A 170 -16.10 2.50 15.48
C GLN A 170 -16.07 3.94 15.99
N THR A 171 -15.57 4.16 17.20
CA THR A 171 -15.32 5.51 17.74
C THR A 171 -13.85 5.89 17.58
N LYS A 172 -12.92 5.05 18.06
CA LYS A 172 -11.48 5.36 18.12
C LYS A 172 -10.83 5.60 16.75
N TYR A 173 -11.21 4.86 15.72
CA TYR A 173 -10.60 4.92 14.38
C TYR A 173 -11.51 5.61 13.35
N SER A 174 -12.49 6.38 13.80
CA SER A 174 -13.46 7.04 12.93
C SER A 174 -12.97 8.40 12.46
N PHE A 175 -12.98 8.60 11.14
CA PHE A 175 -12.77 9.91 10.54
C PHE A 175 -13.74 10.98 11.05
N ASN A 176 -14.97 10.61 11.46
CA ASN A 176 -15.97 11.58 11.92
C ASN A 176 -15.63 12.19 13.29
N TYR A 177 -14.81 11.51 14.09
CA TYR A 177 -14.42 11.97 15.43
C TYR A 177 -12.97 12.46 15.50
N ALA A 178 -12.22 12.36 14.39
CA ALA A 178 -10.83 12.77 14.33
C ALA A 178 -10.71 14.27 13.99
N SER A 179 -9.94 15.02 14.78
CA SER A 179 -9.70 16.43 14.51
C SER A 179 -8.74 16.63 13.32
N GLY A 180 -8.97 17.66 12.52
CA GLY A 180 -8.08 18.03 11.40
C GLY A 180 -8.22 17.20 10.12
N VAL A 181 -9.06 16.15 10.11
CA VAL A 181 -9.22 15.27 8.93
C VAL A 181 -10.34 15.70 7.96
N GLY A 182 -11.17 16.68 8.34
CA GLY A 182 -12.28 17.16 7.51
C GLY A 182 -13.30 16.06 7.15
N GLN A 183 -14.01 16.23 6.03
CA GLN A 183 -14.99 15.24 5.54
C GLN A 183 -14.33 14.11 4.72
N THR A 184 -13.19 13.58 5.17
CA THR A 184 -12.48 12.50 4.48
C THR A 184 -13.21 11.17 4.71
N HIS A 185 -13.48 10.41 3.64
CA HIS A 185 -14.14 9.09 3.74
C HIS A 185 -13.16 7.91 3.83
N GLY A 186 -11.94 8.06 3.31
CA GLY A 186 -10.86 7.06 3.46
C GLY A 186 -10.89 5.87 2.48
N GLU A 187 -11.86 5.80 1.57
CA GLU A 187 -12.08 4.69 0.61
C GLU A 187 -11.37 4.88 -0.74
N VAL A 188 -10.54 5.92 -0.87
CA VAL A 188 -10.06 6.38 -2.19
C VAL A 188 -9.18 5.34 -2.89
N VAL A 189 -8.47 4.49 -2.13
CA VAL A 189 -7.57 3.47 -2.68
C VAL A 189 -8.32 2.42 -3.51
N GLU A 190 -9.55 2.06 -3.12
CA GLU A 190 -10.41 1.13 -3.88
C GLU A 190 -10.74 1.63 -5.29
N GLN A 191 -10.96 2.95 -5.41
CA GLN A 191 -11.17 3.62 -6.69
C GLN A 191 -9.88 3.66 -7.51
N GLY A 192 -8.73 3.82 -6.83
CA GLY A 192 -7.41 3.72 -7.45
C GLY A 192 -7.22 2.35 -8.11
N TRP A 193 -7.56 1.28 -7.39
CA TRP A 193 -7.47 -0.08 -7.92
C TRP A 193 -8.37 -0.33 -9.12
N ALA A 194 -9.53 0.33 -9.22
CA ALA A 194 -10.42 0.16 -10.37
C ALA A 194 -9.72 0.43 -11.71
N HIS A 195 -8.78 1.39 -11.74
CA HIS A 195 -7.98 1.70 -12.92
C HIS A 195 -6.97 0.58 -13.23
N LEU A 196 -6.39 -0.03 -12.20
CA LEU A 196 -5.37 -1.07 -12.31
C LEU A 196 -5.95 -2.49 -12.49
N LYS A 197 -7.25 -2.70 -12.23
CA LYS A 197 -7.91 -4.02 -12.37
C LYS A 197 -7.79 -4.59 -13.79
N LYS A 198 -7.80 -3.74 -14.83
CA LYS A 198 -7.67 -4.16 -16.24
C LYS A 198 -6.26 -4.69 -16.58
N VAL A 199 -5.27 -4.30 -15.78
CA VAL A 199 -3.84 -4.61 -15.99
C VAL A 199 -3.46 -5.96 -15.38
N ALA A 200 -4.27 -6.44 -14.44
CA ALA A 200 -4.02 -7.68 -13.72
C ALA A 200 -3.85 -8.90 -14.63
N THR A 201 -4.63 -9.00 -15.72
CA THR A 201 -4.49 -10.09 -16.68
C THR A 201 -3.28 -9.93 -17.59
N GLN A 202 -2.99 -8.70 -18.02
CA GLN A 202 -1.88 -8.38 -18.94
C GLN A 202 -0.52 -8.65 -18.29
N THR A 203 -0.37 -8.28 -17.02
CA THR A 203 0.90 -8.40 -16.28
C THR A 203 1.11 -9.77 -15.65
N LYS A 204 0.11 -10.65 -15.70
CA LYS A 204 0.12 -11.93 -14.99
C LYS A 204 1.25 -12.86 -15.42
N GLU A 205 1.49 -12.95 -16.72
CA GLU A 205 2.50 -13.83 -17.32
C GLU A 205 3.80 -13.07 -17.70
N MET A 206 3.92 -11.79 -17.33
CA MET A 206 5.12 -11.02 -17.64
C MET A 206 6.31 -11.44 -16.76
N GLY A 207 7.52 -11.34 -17.32
CA GLY A 207 8.75 -11.39 -16.55
C GLY A 207 8.81 -10.26 -15.51
N PRO A 208 9.56 -10.42 -14.41
CA PRO A 208 9.46 -9.51 -13.28
C PRO A 208 9.88 -8.07 -13.59
N GLY A 209 10.92 -7.86 -14.40
CA GLY A 209 11.35 -6.51 -14.77
C GLY A 209 10.40 -5.84 -15.76
N THR A 210 9.95 -6.58 -16.78
CA THR A 210 8.94 -6.09 -17.73
C THR A 210 7.65 -5.71 -17.01
N ARG A 211 7.18 -6.57 -16.08
CA ARG A 211 6.01 -6.28 -15.25
C ARG A 211 6.17 -4.99 -14.44
N ALA A 212 7.30 -4.82 -13.76
CA ALA A 212 7.55 -3.63 -12.94
C ALA A 212 7.46 -2.35 -13.77
N MET A 213 8.14 -2.31 -14.93
CA MET A 213 8.11 -1.15 -15.81
C MET A 213 6.71 -0.89 -16.39
N THR A 214 5.96 -1.94 -16.76
CA THR A 214 4.57 -1.81 -17.22
C THR A 214 3.66 -1.27 -16.12
N LEU A 215 3.83 -1.71 -14.88
CA LEU A 215 3.05 -1.18 -13.76
C LEU A 215 3.41 0.28 -13.47
N ASP A 216 4.70 0.64 -13.50
CA ASP A 216 5.13 2.04 -13.31
C ASP A 216 4.53 2.97 -14.39
N ASP A 217 4.55 2.56 -15.66
CA ASP A 217 3.97 3.33 -16.77
C ASP A 217 2.46 3.54 -16.60
N ILE A 218 1.72 2.47 -16.31
CA ILE A 218 0.26 2.52 -16.14
C ILE A 218 -0.13 3.34 -14.91
N VAL A 219 0.57 3.16 -13.79
CA VAL A 219 0.34 3.95 -12.57
C VAL A 219 0.64 5.42 -12.84
N GLY A 220 1.72 5.70 -13.59
CA GLY A 220 2.06 7.05 -14.04
C GLY A 220 0.98 7.69 -14.88
N PHE A 221 0.44 6.96 -15.85
CA PHE A 221 -0.68 7.43 -16.66
C PHE A 221 -1.94 7.66 -15.82
N ALA A 222 -2.25 6.77 -14.86
CA ALA A 222 -3.39 6.93 -13.96
C ALA A 222 -3.26 8.18 -13.08
N ASN A 223 -2.05 8.45 -12.58
CA ASN A 223 -1.74 9.68 -11.85
C ASN A 223 -1.86 10.92 -12.73
N TRP A 224 -1.26 10.92 -13.92
CA TRP A 224 -1.36 12.02 -14.87
C TRP A 224 -2.82 12.35 -15.17
N ARG A 225 -3.64 11.36 -15.53
CA ARG A 225 -5.08 11.55 -15.74
C ARG A 225 -5.78 12.16 -14.54
N THR A 226 -5.45 11.69 -13.33
CA THR A 226 -6.07 12.20 -12.10
C THR A 226 -5.68 13.66 -11.83
N ILE A 227 -4.43 14.03 -12.12
CA ILE A 227 -3.89 15.38 -11.92
C ILE A 227 -4.45 16.36 -12.97
N GLU A 228 -4.46 16.00 -14.25
CA GLU A 228 -5.00 16.86 -15.32
C GLU A 228 -6.49 17.14 -15.16
N ASN A 229 -7.24 16.19 -14.58
CA ASN A 229 -8.67 16.33 -14.34
C ASN A 229 -8.99 16.83 -12.92
N LEU A 230 -7.99 17.27 -12.15
CA LEU A 230 -8.19 17.70 -10.77
C LEU A 230 -9.00 18.99 -10.74
N GLY A 231 -10.19 18.94 -10.13
CA GLY A 231 -11.10 20.08 -10.05
C GLY A 231 -12.11 20.14 -11.20
N GLU A 232 -11.98 19.29 -12.22
CA GLU A 232 -13.03 19.11 -13.22
C GLU A 232 -14.10 18.16 -12.67
N LEU A 233 -15.36 18.62 -12.69
CA LEU A 233 -16.52 17.78 -12.39
C LEU A 233 -16.72 16.80 -13.54
N ASN A 234 -15.97 15.70 -13.54
CA ASN A 234 -16.23 14.61 -14.45
C ASN A 234 -17.63 14.05 -14.16
N PRO A 235 -18.57 14.05 -15.12
CA PRO A 235 -19.85 13.40 -14.92
C PRO A 235 -19.57 11.92 -14.64
N ILE A 236 -20.08 11.45 -13.50
CA ILE A 236 -20.01 10.05 -13.12
C ILE A 236 -20.82 9.29 -14.18
N TYR A 237 -20.14 8.64 -15.13
CA TYR A 237 -20.78 7.62 -15.94
C TYR A 237 -21.02 6.42 -15.03
N ILE A 238 -22.26 6.31 -14.55
CA ILE A 238 -22.83 5.17 -13.83
C ILE A 238 -22.99 4.01 -14.81
#